data_AF-U5E3Q3-F1
#
_entry.id   AF-U5E3Q3-F1
#
_cell.length_a   1.000
_cell.length_b   1.000
_cell.length_c   1.000
_cell.angle_alpha   90.00
_cell.angle_beta   90.00
_cell.angle_gamma   90.00
#
_symmetry.space_group_name_H-M   'P 1'
#
loop_
_entity.id
_entity.type
_entity.pdbx_description
1 polymer ?
#
loop_
_entity_poly.entity_id
_entity_poly.type
_entity_poly.pdbx_seq_one_letter_code
_entity_poly.pdbx_strand_id
1 'polypeptide(L)'
;MTTRDVAQAAGVSLGVVHYCFENKDALMTELVKALSVELRDSVDADDSLWTEAGTGKEALLKLVRSGLELMWRNIEATPERQLLTYETTTYSLREGEATPAKIAISREQYAFNDGTVRDIIDHCREATGTAWNTPVTDLSRFILNVIDGIVLRWLVDDDSEAVQTQLDLLAEMIVAHAE
;
A
#
# COMPACT_ATOMS: atom_id res chain seq x y z
N MET A 1 -4.04 20.53 2.75
CA MET A 1 -3.51 20.75 1.37
C MET A 1 -4.57 21.39 0.45
N THR A 2 -4.19 22.38 -0.36
CA THR A 2 -5.02 23.04 -1.38
C THR A 2 -4.53 22.72 -2.81
N THR A 3 -5.35 22.92 -3.84
CA THR A 3 -4.93 22.77 -5.25
C THR A 3 -3.77 23.69 -5.63
N ARG A 4 -3.63 24.81 -4.90
CA ARG A 4 -2.52 25.75 -5.03
C ARG A 4 -1.21 25.20 -4.47
N ASP A 5 -1.27 24.54 -3.32
CA ASP A 5 -0.10 23.89 -2.71
C ASP A 5 0.41 22.76 -3.62
N VAL A 6 -0.51 22.00 -4.24
CA VAL A 6 -0.16 20.94 -5.19
C VAL A 6 0.46 21.52 -6.47
N ALA A 7 -0.11 22.58 -7.04
CA ALA A 7 0.45 23.24 -8.22
C ALA A 7 1.89 23.72 -7.96
N GLN A 8 2.12 24.31 -6.78
CA GLN A 8 3.43 24.78 -6.35
C GLN A 8 4.43 23.63 -6.16
N ALA A 9 4.01 22.53 -5.53
CA ALA A 9 4.85 21.35 -5.34
C ALA A 9 5.20 20.65 -6.66
N ALA A 10 4.26 20.59 -7.61
CA ALA A 10 4.45 19.97 -8.92
C ALA A 10 5.12 20.88 -9.96
N GLY A 11 5.43 22.15 -9.61
CA GLY A 11 6.06 23.10 -10.53
C GLY A 11 5.17 23.51 -11.72
N VAL A 12 3.86 23.36 -11.60
CA VAL A 12 2.88 23.67 -12.66
C VAL A 12 2.00 24.85 -12.28
N SER A 13 1.31 25.45 -13.26
CA SER A 13 0.35 26.50 -12.97
C SER A 13 -0.93 25.95 -12.34
N LEU A 14 -1.60 26.74 -11.49
CA LEU A 14 -2.90 26.39 -10.94
C LEU A 14 -3.95 26.09 -12.04
N GLY A 15 -3.83 26.75 -13.20
CA GLY A 15 -4.67 26.50 -14.36
C GLY A 15 -4.49 25.10 -14.97
N VAL A 16 -3.27 24.54 -14.95
CA VAL A 16 -3.00 23.16 -15.39
C VAL A 16 -3.65 22.17 -14.43
N VAL A 17 -3.57 22.40 -13.12
CA VAL A 17 -4.23 21.55 -12.12
C VAL A 17 -5.75 21.57 -12.29
N HIS A 18 -6.37 22.73 -12.52
CA HIS A 18 -7.82 22.81 -12.78
C HIS A 18 -8.24 22.27 -14.15
N TYR A 19 -7.34 22.25 -15.12
CA TYR A 19 -7.59 21.62 -16.42
C TYR A 19 -7.54 20.09 -16.34
N CYS A 20 -6.61 19.55 -15.54
CA CYS A 20 -6.45 18.11 -15.37
C CYS A 20 -7.44 17.50 -14.37
N PHE A 21 -7.90 18.28 -13.38
CA PHE A 21 -8.75 17.78 -12.30
C PHE A 21 -9.96 18.69 -12.09
N GLU A 22 -11.16 18.11 -12.19
CA GLU A 22 -12.43 18.84 -12.05
C GLU A 22 -12.60 19.50 -10.67
N ASN A 23 -12.05 18.90 -9.63
CA ASN A 23 -12.08 19.43 -8.27
C ASN A 23 -10.93 18.85 -7.43
N LYS A 24 -10.80 19.37 -6.20
CA LYS A 24 -9.79 18.91 -5.24
C LYS A 24 -9.90 17.41 -4.96
N ASP A 25 -11.11 16.85 -4.92
CA ASP A 25 -11.32 15.43 -4.60
C ASP A 25 -10.79 14.53 -5.73
N ALA A 26 -11.00 14.92 -7.00
CA ALA A 26 -10.43 14.24 -8.17
C ALA A 26 -8.89 14.28 -8.17
N LEU A 27 -8.29 15.42 -7.81
CA LEU A 27 -6.84 15.55 -7.66
C LEU A 27 -6.30 14.64 -6.54
N MET A 28 -6.96 14.60 -5.38
CA MET A 28 -6.55 13.73 -4.28
C MET A 28 -6.66 12.25 -4.66
N THR A 29 -7.69 11.88 -5.43
CA THR A 29 -7.87 10.51 -5.93
C THR A 29 -6.69 10.05 -6.76
N GLU A 30 -6.33 10.83 -7.77
CA GLU A 30 -5.26 10.48 -8.69
C GLU A 30 -3.88 10.55 -8.03
N LEU A 31 -3.69 11.47 -7.07
CA LEU A 31 -2.50 11.49 -6.25
C LEU A 31 -2.35 10.20 -5.43
N VAL A 32 -3.41 9.77 -4.75
CA VAL A 32 -3.33 8.57 -3.93
C VAL A 32 -3.18 7.30 -4.78
N LYS A 33 -3.84 7.23 -5.96
CA LYS A 33 -3.59 6.15 -6.94
C LYS A 33 -2.14 6.13 -7.39
N ALA A 34 -1.55 7.29 -7.70
CA ALA A 34 -0.14 7.39 -8.08
C ALA A 34 0.80 6.91 -6.97
N LEU A 35 0.50 7.22 -5.70
CA LEU A 35 1.26 6.73 -4.55
C LEU A 35 1.17 5.20 -4.38
N SER A 36 -0.02 4.62 -4.58
CA SER A 36 -0.19 3.16 -4.57
C SER A 36 0.59 2.49 -5.70
N VAL A 37 0.61 3.09 -6.90
CA VAL A 37 1.39 2.58 -8.04
C VAL A 37 2.88 2.67 -7.76
N GLU A 38 3.38 3.79 -7.23
CA GLU A 38 4.79 3.96 -6.88
C GLU A 38 5.24 2.91 -5.85
N LEU A 39 4.40 2.63 -4.84
CA LEU A 39 4.68 1.58 -3.86
C LEU A 39 4.73 0.19 -4.50
N ARG A 40 3.80 -0.14 -5.41
CA ARG A 40 3.86 -1.40 -6.17
C ARG A 40 5.13 -1.49 -7.01
N ASP A 41 5.38 -0.48 -7.83
CA ASP A 41 6.49 -0.47 -8.78
C ASP A 41 7.83 -0.56 -8.05
N SER A 42 7.92 -0.05 -6.82
CA SER A 42 9.10 -0.21 -5.97
C SER A 42 9.37 -1.66 -5.55
N VAL A 43 8.32 -2.49 -5.38
CA VAL A 43 8.43 -3.91 -5.04
C VAL A 43 8.77 -4.73 -6.29
N ASP A 44 8.14 -4.39 -7.43
CA ASP A 44 8.36 -5.07 -8.71
C ASP A 44 9.74 -4.74 -9.33
N ALA A 45 10.33 -3.57 -9.01
CA ALA A 45 11.60 -3.14 -9.58
C ALA A 45 12.82 -3.97 -9.15
N ASP A 46 12.70 -4.77 -8.10
CA ASP A 46 13.76 -5.65 -7.62
C ASP A 46 13.56 -7.09 -8.14
N ASP A 47 13.83 -7.29 -9.44
CA ASP A 47 13.80 -8.61 -10.12
C ASP A 47 14.64 -9.69 -9.38
N SER A 48 15.62 -9.26 -8.58
CA SER A 48 16.47 -10.18 -7.83
C SER A 48 15.73 -10.88 -6.68
N LEU A 49 14.66 -10.27 -6.14
CA LEU A 49 13.80 -10.88 -5.11
C LEU A 49 13.20 -12.20 -5.59
N TRP A 50 12.76 -12.24 -6.84
CA TRP A 50 11.97 -13.36 -7.38
C TRP A 50 12.84 -14.48 -7.94
N THR A 51 14.01 -14.14 -8.48
CA THR A 51 14.83 -15.08 -9.27
C THR A 51 15.57 -16.11 -8.40
N GLU A 52 15.85 -15.79 -7.12
CA GLU A 52 16.62 -16.65 -6.20
C GLU A 52 15.83 -17.14 -4.99
N ALA A 53 14.49 -17.05 -5.00
CA ALA A 53 13.66 -17.33 -3.83
C ALA A 53 13.86 -18.74 -3.24
N GLY A 54 14.13 -19.75 -4.08
CA GLY A 54 14.15 -21.16 -3.69
C GLY A 54 12.74 -21.76 -3.66
N THR A 55 12.55 -22.93 -3.02
CA THR A 55 11.25 -23.61 -2.96
C THR A 55 10.78 -23.94 -1.54
N GLY A 56 9.46 -24.05 -1.36
CA GLY A 56 8.80 -24.41 -0.10
C GLY A 56 8.62 -23.24 0.87
N LYS A 57 8.06 -23.53 2.05
CA LYS A 57 7.67 -22.49 3.03
C LYS A 57 8.82 -21.61 3.54
N GLU A 58 10.01 -22.17 3.66
CA GLU A 58 11.19 -21.41 4.12
C GLU A 58 11.61 -20.36 3.09
N ALA A 59 11.57 -20.71 1.80
CA ALA A 59 11.77 -19.78 0.69
C ALA A 59 10.68 -18.70 0.69
N LEU A 60 9.42 -19.09 0.87
CA LEU A 60 8.29 -18.17 0.98
C LEU A 60 8.44 -17.18 2.13
N LEU A 61 8.88 -17.63 3.31
CA LEU A 61 9.09 -16.74 4.46
C LEU A 61 10.14 -15.66 4.16
N LYS A 62 11.26 -16.05 3.55
CA LYS A 62 12.31 -15.10 3.15
C LYS A 62 11.81 -14.10 2.12
N LEU A 63 11.06 -14.58 1.12
CA LEU A 63 10.50 -13.74 0.07
C LEU A 63 9.49 -12.73 0.63
N VAL A 64 8.56 -13.19 1.48
CA VAL A 64 7.56 -12.32 2.14
C VAL A 64 8.24 -11.29 3.05
N ARG A 65 9.24 -11.69 3.86
CA ARG A 65 10.02 -10.75 4.69
C ARG A 65 10.66 -9.67 3.83
N SER A 66 11.36 -10.07 2.77
CA SER A 66 12.07 -9.14 1.89
C SER A 66 11.11 -8.16 1.18
N GLY A 67 9.94 -8.65 0.74
CA GLY A 67 8.90 -7.80 0.15
C GLY A 67 8.31 -6.79 1.14
N LEU A 68 8.02 -7.23 2.37
CA LEU A 68 7.53 -6.35 3.44
C LEU A 68 8.57 -5.29 3.83
N GLU A 69 9.85 -5.66 3.92
CA GLU A 69 10.95 -4.73 4.20
C GLU A 69 11.13 -3.69 3.08
N LEU A 70 11.02 -4.10 1.82
CA LEU A 70 11.13 -3.18 0.68
C LEU A 70 9.98 -2.19 0.66
N MET A 71 8.75 -2.67 0.85
CA MET A 71 7.58 -1.82 1.02
C MET A 71 7.76 -0.84 2.20
N TRP A 72 8.25 -1.34 3.34
CA TRP A 72 8.47 -0.52 4.54
C TRP A 72 9.47 0.62 4.29
N ARG A 73 10.61 0.33 3.64
CA ARG A 73 11.61 1.36 3.31
C ARG A 73 11.02 2.54 2.53
N ASN A 74 10.09 2.28 1.62
CA ASN A 74 9.41 3.34 0.86
C ASN A 74 8.43 4.14 1.71
N ILE A 75 7.72 3.46 2.61
CA ILE A 75 6.81 4.10 3.58
C ILE A 75 7.60 5.00 4.54
N GLU A 76 8.66 4.46 5.14
CA GLU A 76 9.51 5.16 6.11
C GLU A 76 10.22 6.37 5.48
N ALA A 77 10.62 6.29 4.21
CA ALA A 77 11.20 7.42 3.50
C ALA A 77 10.18 8.55 3.21
N THR A 78 8.87 8.27 3.32
CA THR A 78 7.81 9.21 2.91
C THR A 78 6.63 9.32 3.91
N PRO A 79 6.87 9.60 5.22
CA PRO A 79 5.82 9.65 6.25
C PRO A 79 4.70 10.66 5.93
N GLU A 80 5.08 11.82 5.41
CA GLU A 80 4.17 12.91 5.03
C GLU A 80 3.14 12.44 3.98
N ARG A 81 3.55 11.53 3.09
CA ARG A 81 2.66 10.96 2.05
C ARG A 81 1.64 10.01 2.66
N GLN A 82 2.02 9.24 3.67
CA GLN A 82 1.08 8.36 4.37
C GLN A 82 0.05 9.14 5.18
N LEU A 83 0.47 10.19 5.88
CA LEU A 83 -0.44 11.11 6.56
C LEU A 83 -1.47 11.70 5.59
N LEU A 84 -1.02 12.15 4.41
CA LEU A 84 -1.91 12.69 3.38
C LEU A 84 -2.93 11.64 2.90
N THR A 85 -2.53 10.39 2.73
CA THR A 85 -3.43 9.29 2.36
C THR A 85 -4.51 9.08 3.43
N TYR A 86 -4.14 9.06 4.72
CA TYR A 86 -5.11 8.93 5.81
C TYR A 86 -6.06 10.12 5.93
N GLU A 87 -5.55 11.34 5.79
CA GLU A 87 -6.38 12.55 5.78
C GLU A 87 -7.40 12.50 4.63
N THR A 88 -6.96 12.06 3.45
CA THR A 88 -7.82 11.93 2.27
C THR A 88 -8.90 10.89 2.49
N THR A 89 -8.54 9.69 2.95
CA THR A 89 -9.49 8.62 3.22
C THR A 89 -10.49 9.04 4.29
N THR A 90 -10.04 9.60 5.40
CA THR A 90 -10.94 10.01 6.50
C THR A 90 -11.85 11.18 6.12
N TYR A 91 -11.36 12.14 5.32
CA TYR A 91 -12.18 13.22 4.77
C TYR A 91 -13.27 12.67 3.84
N SER A 92 -12.91 11.80 2.89
CA SER A 92 -13.86 11.19 1.94
C SER A 92 -14.93 10.37 2.65
N LEU A 93 -14.58 9.65 3.72
CA LEU A 93 -15.54 8.89 4.52
C LEU A 93 -16.52 9.79 5.28
N ARG A 94 -16.05 10.91 5.84
CA ARG A 94 -16.91 11.89 6.53
C ARG A 94 -17.85 12.61 5.57
N GLU A 95 -17.33 13.05 4.44
CA GLU A 95 -18.12 13.78 3.43
C GLU A 95 -19.05 12.87 2.63
N GLY A 96 -18.72 11.60 2.54
CA GLY A 96 -19.47 10.62 1.78
C GLY A 96 -20.87 10.33 2.30
N GLU A 97 -21.13 10.60 3.58
CA GLU A 97 -22.47 10.56 4.17
C GLU A 97 -23.40 11.57 3.48
N ALA A 98 -22.87 12.74 3.08
CA ALA A 98 -23.60 13.75 2.32
C ALA A 98 -23.46 13.59 0.80
N THR A 99 -22.35 13.02 0.31
CA THR A 99 -22.02 12.88 -1.12
C THR A 99 -21.49 11.49 -1.45
N PRO A 100 -22.35 10.51 -1.80
CA PRO A 100 -21.95 9.11 -2.02
C PRO A 100 -20.81 8.89 -3.04
N ALA A 101 -20.67 9.78 -4.03
CA ALA A 101 -19.58 9.75 -5.00
C ALA A 101 -18.19 9.87 -4.36
N LYS A 102 -18.06 10.56 -3.22
CA LYS A 102 -16.78 10.71 -2.50
C LYS A 102 -16.33 9.41 -1.83
N ILE A 103 -17.25 8.57 -1.34
CA ILE A 103 -16.91 7.23 -0.82
C ILE A 103 -16.44 6.30 -1.92
N ALA A 104 -16.97 6.44 -3.15
CA ALA A 104 -16.60 5.57 -4.27
C ALA A 104 -15.09 5.67 -4.59
N ILE A 105 -14.51 6.85 -4.47
CA ILE A 105 -13.08 7.11 -4.63
C ILE A 105 -12.25 6.27 -3.66
N SER A 106 -12.53 6.37 -2.35
CA SER A 106 -11.79 5.61 -1.34
C SER A 106 -11.99 4.10 -1.52
N ARG A 107 -13.18 3.66 -1.94
CA ARG A 107 -13.42 2.23 -2.26
C ARG A 107 -12.61 1.75 -3.45
N GLU A 108 -12.52 2.54 -4.51
CA GLU A 108 -11.74 2.20 -5.70
C GLU A 108 -10.25 2.06 -5.36
N GLN A 109 -9.72 3.00 -4.57
CA GLN A 109 -8.34 2.95 -4.08
C GLN A 109 -8.06 1.68 -3.26
N TYR A 110 -8.90 1.38 -2.26
CA TYR A 110 -8.71 0.18 -1.45
C TYR A 110 -8.85 -1.09 -2.29
N ALA A 111 -9.76 -1.13 -3.26
CA ALA A 111 -9.89 -2.25 -4.19
C ALA A 111 -8.66 -2.42 -5.10
N PHE A 112 -8.02 -1.31 -5.50
CA PHE A 112 -6.75 -1.33 -6.23
C PHE A 112 -5.63 -1.91 -5.36
N ASN A 113 -5.46 -1.41 -4.14
CA ASN A 113 -4.48 -1.93 -3.18
C ASN A 113 -4.70 -3.42 -2.89
N ASP A 114 -5.95 -3.84 -2.68
CA ASP A 114 -6.32 -5.25 -2.54
C ASP A 114 -5.88 -6.05 -3.77
N GLY A 115 -6.03 -5.50 -4.99
CA GLY A 115 -5.54 -6.08 -6.24
C GLY A 115 -4.03 -6.30 -6.22
N THR A 116 -3.27 -5.25 -5.91
CA THR A 116 -1.81 -5.29 -5.85
C THR A 116 -1.30 -6.36 -4.87
N VAL A 117 -1.85 -6.41 -3.65
CA VAL A 117 -1.39 -7.42 -2.68
C VAL A 117 -1.77 -8.83 -3.12
N ARG A 118 -2.93 -9.03 -3.76
CA ARG A 118 -3.31 -10.33 -4.34
C ARG A 118 -2.29 -10.77 -5.39
N ASP A 119 -1.91 -9.88 -6.29
CA ASP A 119 -0.96 -10.19 -7.36
C ASP A 119 0.40 -10.58 -6.77
N ILE A 120 0.92 -9.81 -5.80
CA ILE A 120 2.19 -10.10 -5.12
C ILE A 120 2.14 -11.46 -4.40
N ILE A 121 1.06 -11.75 -3.67
CA ILE A 121 0.90 -13.00 -2.92
C ILE A 121 0.78 -14.20 -3.86
N ASP A 122 0.15 -14.05 -5.03
CA ASP A 122 0.10 -15.12 -6.02
C ASP A 122 1.48 -15.32 -6.69
N HIS A 123 2.22 -14.25 -6.98
CA HIS A 123 3.61 -14.36 -7.46
C HIS A 123 4.53 -15.06 -6.46
N CYS A 124 4.38 -14.78 -5.15
CA CYS A 124 5.12 -15.48 -4.10
C CYS A 124 4.87 -16.99 -4.12
N ARG A 125 3.62 -17.39 -4.34
CA ARG A 125 3.24 -18.81 -4.46
C ARG A 125 3.92 -19.46 -5.66
N GLU A 126 3.89 -18.80 -6.80
CA GLU A 126 4.48 -19.31 -8.04
C GLU A 126 6.00 -19.40 -7.96
N ALA A 127 6.66 -18.36 -7.45
CA ALA A 127 8.11 -18.31 -7.29
C ALA A 127 8.65 -19.40 -6.35
N THR A 128 7.87 -19.78 -5.34
CA THR A 128 8.30 -20.71 -4.29
C THR A 128 7.74 -22.13 -4.44
N GLY A 129 6.83 -22.34 -5.41
CA GLY A 129 6.13 -23.61 -5.60
C GLY A 129 5.28 -24.03 -4.41
N THR A 130 4.77 -23.07 -3.63
CA THR A 130 3.88 -23.31 -2.49
C THR A 130 2.40 -23.28 -2.91
N ALA A 131 1.49 -23.52 -1.97
CA ALA A 131 0.06 -23.30 -2.17
C ALA A 131 -0.54 -22.57 -0.97
N TRP A 132 -1.60 -21.78 -1.18
CA TRP A 132 -2.31 -21.10 -0.10
C TRP A 132 -3.49 -21.94 0.40
N ASN A 133 -3.60 -22.11 1.72
CA ASN A 133 -4.73 -22.74 2.41
C ASN A 133 -5.88 -21.78 2.69
N THR A 134 -5.69 -20.49 2.44
CA THR A 134 -6.67 -19.44 2.65
C THR A 134 -6.89 -18.73 1.32
N PRO A 135 -8.15 -18.35 0.99
CA PRO A 135 -8.39 -17.57 -0.21
C PRO A 135 -7.49 -16.33 -0.26
N VAL A 136 -6.79 -16.15 -1.39
CA VAL A 136 -5.84 -15.04 -1.57
C VAL A 136 -6.52 -13.69 -1.35
N THR A 137 -7.82 -13.57 -1.66
CA THR A 137 -8.64 -12.38 -1.36
C THR A 137 -8.70 -12.04 0.13
N ASP A 138 -8.87 -13.04 0.98
CA ASP A 138 -9.03 -12.86 2.42
C ASP A 138 -7.67 -12.57 3.05
N LEU A 139 -6.63 -13.29 2.61
CA LEU A 139 -5.26 -13.09 3.06
C LEU A 139 -4.75 -11.68 2.69
N SER A 140 -4.98 -11.24 1.45
CA SER A 140 -4.53 -9.92 0.98
C SER A 140 -5.18 -8.78 1.76
N ARG A 141 -6.48 -8.89 2.01
CA ARG A 141 -7.21 -7.91 2.82
C ARG A 141 -6.71 -7.89 4.27
N PHE A 142 -6.42 -9.06 4.84
CA PHE A 142 -5.84 -9.16 6.18
C PHE A 142 -4.47 -8.45 6.24
N ILE A 143 -3.59 -8.72 5.28
CA ILE A 143 -2.25 -8.12 5.19
C ILE A 143 -2.35 -6.59 5.18
N LEU A 144 -3.19 -6.02 4.31
CA LEU A 144 -3.38 -4.55 4.24
C LEU A 144 -3.91 -3.96 5.55
N ASN A 145 -4.88 -4.62 6.19
CA ASN A 145 -5.39 -4.14 7.48
C ASN A 145 -4.30 -4.09 8.56
N VAL A 146 -3.40 -5.08 8.58
CA VAL A 146 -2.28 -5.11 9.54
C VAL A 146 -1.27 -4.01 9.21
N ILE A 147 -0.91 -3.85 7.93
CA ILE A 147 0.00 -2.79 7.48
C ILE A 147 -0.55 -1.40 7.83
N ASP A 148 -1.82 -1.13 7.53
CA ASP A 148 -2.47 0.14 7.89
C ASP A 148 -2.34 0.44 9.39
N GLY A 149 -2.50 -0.59 10.24
CA GLY A 149 -2.33 -0.47 11.69
C GLY A 149 -0.88 -0.20 12.12
N ILE A 150 0.09 -0.91 11.53
CA ILE A 150 1.52 -0.74 11.80
C ILE A 150 1.97 0.67 11.43
N VAL A 151 1.65 1.12 10.21
CA VAL A 151 2.03 2.44 9.70
C VAL A 151 1.40 3.55 10.54
N LEU A 152 0.11 3.46 10.85
CA LEU A 152 -0.55 4.45 11.69
C LEU A 152 0.05 4.52 13.10
N ARG A 153 0.42 3.37 13.70
CA ARG A 153 1.06 3.34 15.01
C ARG A 153 2.47 3.93 14.97
N TRP A 154 3.24 3.61 13.94
CA TRP A 154 4.58 4.17 13.74
C TRP A 154 4.56 5.69 13.59
N LEU A 155 3.59 6.26 12.86
CA LEU A 155 3.43 7.71 12.74
C LEU A 155 3.18 8.40 14.10
N VAL A 156 2.73 7.66 15.12
CA VAL A 156 2.53 8.18 16.48
C VAL A 156 3.79 8.00 17.33
N ASP A 157 4.43 6.84 17.26
CA ASP A 157 5.50 6.45 18.16
C ASP A 157 6.91 6.80 17.64
N ASP A 158 7.07 6.97 16.33
CA ASP A 158 8.36 7.14 15.62
C ASP A 158 9.37 6.01 15.91
N ASP A 159 8.87 4.79 16.15
CA ASP A 159 9.65 3.62 16.52
C ASP A 159 9.76 2.62 15.35
N SER A 160 10.74 2.83 14.48
CA SER A 160 11.00 1.95 13.34
C SER A 160 11.54 0.57 13.74
N GLU A 161 12.15 0.43 14.93
CA GLU A 161 12.63 -0.87 15.42
C GLU A 161 11.45 -1.77 15.81
N ALA A 162 10.44 -1.20 16.47
CA ALA A 162 9.20 -1.90 16.75
C ALA A 162 8.49 -2.35 15.46
N VAL A 163 8.54 -1.54 14.39
CA VAL A 163 7.96 -1.91 13.09
C VAL A 163 8.61 -3.16 12.52
N GLN A 164 9.94 -3.28 12.55
CA GLN A 164 10.63 -4.50 12.07
C GLN A 164 10.10 -5.75 12.77
N THR A 165 9.92 -5.68 14.08
CA THR A 165 9.35 -6.78 14.88
C THR A 165 7.91 -7.11 14.44
N GLN A 166 7.09 -6.11 14.10
CA GLN A 166 5.73 -6.34 13.62
C GLN A 166 5.70 -6.95 12.21
N LEU A 167 6.61 -6.53 11.32
CA LEU A 167 6.73 -7.09 9.97
C LEU A 167 7.17 -8.56 9.99
N ASP A 168 8.06 -8.92 10.91
CA ASP A 168 8.45 -10.32 11.14
C ASP A 168 7.26 -11.18 11.59
N LEU A 169 6.48 -10.69 12.55
CA LEU A 169 5.25 -11.37 13.00
C LEU A 169 4.24 -11.51 11.86
N LEU A 170 4.06 -10.46 11.06
CA LEU A 170 3.18 -10.51 9.89
C LEU A 170 3.66 -11.54 8.86
N ALA A 171 4.97 -11.61 8.57
CA ALA A 171 5.52 -12.59 7.66
C ALA A 171 5.27 -14.02 8.12
N GLU A 172 5.48 -14.31 9.42
CA GLU A 172 5.19 -15.62 10.00
C GLU A 172 3.70 -15.98 9.91
N MET A 173 2.80 -15.02 10.19
CA MET A 173 1.36 -15.22 10.05
C MET A 173 0.97 -15.51 8.59
N ILE A 174 1.51 -14.77 7.62
CA ILE A 174 1.24 -15.00 6.19
C ILE A 174 1.66 -16.42 5.80
N VAL A 175 2.88 -16.84 6.14
CA VAL A 175 3.40 -18.17 5.75
C VAL A 175 2.67 -19.30 6.47
N ALA A 176 2.10 -19.07 7.65
CA ALA A 176 1.24 -20.05 8.32
C ALA A 176 0.00 -20.42 7.48
N HIS A 177 -0.41 -19.58 6.54
CA HIS A 177 -1.49 -19.85 5.59
C HIS A 177 -1.03 -20.57 4.31
N ALA A 178 0.23 -20.96 4.17
CA ALA A 178 0.73 -21.74 3.03
C ALA A 178 0.88 -23.24 3.35
N GLU A 179 0.96 -24.10 2.32
CA GLU A 179 1.39 -25.52 2.35
C GLU A 179 2.79 -25.71 1.75
#